data_AF-A0A6I5C3I0-F1
#
_entry.id   AF-A0A6I5C3I0-F1
#
_cell.length_a   1.000
_cell.length_b   1.000
_cell.length_c   1.000
_cell.angle_alpha   90.00
_cell.angle_beta   90.00
_cell.angle_gamma   90.00
#
_symmetry.space_group_name_H-M   'P 1'
#
loop_
_entity.id
_entity.type
_entity.pdbx_description
1 polymer ?
#
loop_
_entity_poly.entity_id
_entity_poly.type
_entity_poly.pdbx_seq_one_letter_code
_entity_poly.pdbx_strand_id
1 'polypeptide(L)'
;HWEDTTGLPIPLGAIIARRSLGTAALTGLADAIRASVRAAWDDPEVSRPYVMEHAQEMDPAVADQHIGLYVNEFTAGLGEDGYAAVRGLLTRAAAEGLVPALGPDALAFP
;
A
#
# COMPACT_ATOMS: atom_id res chain seq x y z
N HIS A 1 -1.93 -19.97 -2.94
CA HIS A 1 -1.26 -20.33 -1.66
C HIS A 1 -1.45 -19.31 -0.53
N TRP A 2 -1.35 -17.98 -0.73
CA TRP A 2 -1.68 -17.03 0.36
C TRP A 2 -3.18 -16.93 0.60
N GLU A 3 -3.92 -16.44 -0.40
CA GLU A 3 -5.36 -16.23 -0.33
C GLU A 3 -6.11 -17.51 0.07
N ASP A 4 -5.75 -18.66 -0.50
CA ASP A 4 -6.34 -19.95 -0.12
C ASP A 4 -6.18 -20.33 1.37
N THR A 5 -5.11 -19.85 2.03
CA THR A 5 -4.77 -20.21 3.41
C THR A 5 -5.09 -19.12 4.43
N THR A 6 -5.42 -17.91 3.98
CA THR A 6 -5.69 -16.76 4.84
C THR A 6 -7.09 -16.19 4.63
N GLY A 7 -7.65 -16.33 3.43
CA GLY A 7 -8.84 -15.59 2.99
C GLY A 7 -8.60 -14.09 2.87
N LEU A 8 -7.35 -13.63 2.89
CA LEU A 8 -6.97 -12.22 2.95
C LEU A 8 -6.13 -11.83 1.73
N PRO A 9 -6.17 -10.55 1.29
CA PRO A 9 -5.25 -10.06 0.27
C PRO A 9 -3.80 -10.18 0.75
N ILE A 10 -2.83 -10.27 -0.18
CA ILE A 10 -1.41 -10.34 0.17
C ILE A 10 -0.81 -8.93 0.33
N PRO A 11 -0.26 -8.55 1.51
CA PRO A 11 0.43 -7.28 1.66
C PRO A 11 1.79 -7.34 0.96
N LEU A 12 2.00 -6.49 -0.05
CA LEU A 12 3.24 -6.47 -0.85
C LEU A 12 4.16 -5.29 -0.52
N GLY A 13 3.58 -4.12 -0.24
CA GLY A 13 4.32 -2.89 0.02
C GLY A 13 3.54 -1.93 0.90
N ALA A 14 4.25 -1.02 1.55
CA ALA A 14 3.67 0.03 2.37
C ALA A 14 4.50 1.31 2.26
N ILE A 15 3.83 2.46 2.33
CA ILE A 15 4.50 3.75 2.52
C ILE A 15 4.67 3.98 4.02
N ILE A 16 5.92 4.19 4.46
CA ILE A 16 6.26 4.31 5.89
C ILE A 16 6.71 5.74 6.18
N ALA A 17 6.21 6.30 7.29
CA ALA A 17 6.60 7.60 7.81
C ALA A 17 7.12 7.50 9.25
N ARG A 18 8.08 8.36 9.61
CA ARG A 18 8.68 8.37 10.95
C ARG A 18 7.70 8.96 11.96
N ARG A 19 7.45 8.25 13.07
CA ARG A 19 6.53 8.70 14.14
C ARG A 19 6.88 10.08 14.71
N SER A 20 8.16 10.44 14.72
CA SER A 20 8.66 11.73 15.22
C SER A 20 8.21 12.95 14.40
N LEU A 21 7.56 12.76 13.25
CA LEU A 21 6.95 13.85 12.48
C LEU A 21 5.70 14.43 13.15
N GLY A 22 5.08 13.67 14.06
CA GLY A 22 3.88 14.08 14.79
C GLY A 22 2.58 13.89 14.00
N THR A 23 1.47 13.74 14.72
CA THR A 23 0.15 13.38 14.17
C THR A 23 -0.27 14.26 13.01
N ALA A 24 -0.20 15.60 13.15
CA ALA A 24 -0.65 16.52 12.10
C ALA A 24 0.09 16.31 10.75
N ALA A 25 1.41 16.10 10.80
CA ALA A 25 2.19 15.85 9.59
C ALA A 25 1.91 14.45 9.01
N LEU A 26 1.70 13.44 9.87
CA LEU A 26 1.38 12.08 9.43
C LEU A 26 0.01 12.02 8.74
N THR A 27 -1.01 12.65 9.32
CA THR A 27 -2.35 12.73 8.71
C THR A 27 -2.30 13.51 7.40
N GLY A 28 -1.63 14.66 7.37
CA GLY A 28 -1.47 15.46 6.15
C GLY A 28 -0.73 14.71 5.03
N LEU A 29 0.30 13.93 5.36
CA LEU A 29 0.99 13.08 4.39
C LEU A 29 0.09 11.97 3.85
N ALA A 30 -0.65 11.28 4.71
CA ALA A 30 -1.58 10.25 4.29
C ALA A 30 -2.67 10.81 3.36
N ASP A 31 -3.23 11.97 3.70
CA ASP A 31 -4.26 12.62 2.88
C ASP A 31 -3.71 13.10 1.54
N ALA A 32 -2.51 13.65 1.52
CA ALA A 32 -1.84 14.04 0.27
C ALA A 32 -1.58 12.85 -0.66
N ILE A 33 -1.13 11.71 -0.11
CA ILE A 33 -0.93 10.49 -0.89
C ILE A 33 -2.26 9.97 -1.44
N ARG A 34 -3.32 9.92 -0.62
CA ARG A 34 -4.65 9.50 -1.09
C ARG A 34 -5.18 10.41 -2.19
N ALA A 35 -5.01 11.72 -2.04
CA ALA A 35 -5.39 12.69 -3.05
C ALA A 35 -4.60 12.47 -4.35
N SER A 36 -3.30 12.19 -4.26
CA SER A 36 -2.46 11.89 -5.42
C SER A 36 -2.92 10.63 -6.17
N VAL A 37 -3.27 9.56 -5.45
CA VAL A 37 -3.78 8.33 -6.07
C VAL A 37 -5.11 8.59 -6.78
N ARG A 38 -6.04 9.31 -6.12
CA ARG A 38 -7.35 9.65 -6.70
C ARG A 38 -7.22 10.53 -7.93
N ALA A 39 -6.35 11.53 -7.90
CA ALA A 39 -6.10 12.38 -9.06
C ALA A 39 -5.57 11.58 -10.26
N ALA A 40 -4.69 10.60 -10.04
CA ALA A 40 -4.20 9.73 -11.09
C ALA A 40 -5.25 8.73 -11.62
N TRP A 41 -6.25 8.36 -10.81
CA TRP A 41 -7.40 7.58 -11.30
C TRP A 41 -8.39 8.44 -12.09
N ASP A 42 -8.64 9.66 -11.65
CA ASP A 42 -9.55 10.60 -12.32
C ASP A 42 -9.00 11.05 -13.68
N ASP A 43 -7.67 11.22 -13.79
CA ASP A 43 -6.97 11.54 -15.03
C ASP A 43 -5.61 10.81 -15.13
N PRO A 44 -5.59 9.57 -15.64
CA PRO A 44 -4.36 8.77 -15.76
C PRO A 44 -3.27 9.42 -16.62
N GLU A 45 -3.67 10.23 -17.61
CA GLU A 45 -2.75 10.85 -18.56
C GLU A 45 -1.84 11.89 -17.90
N VAL A 46 -2.25 12.48 -16.78
CA VAL A 46 -1.42 13.44 -16.02
C VAL A 46 -0.13 12.78 -15.50
N SER A 47 -0.20 11.52 -15.10
CA SER A 47 0.96 10.79 -14.56
C SER A 47 1.73 9.99 -15.61
N ARG A 48 1.10 9.67 -16.75
CA ARG A 48 1.66 8.78 -17.78
C ARG A 48 3.04 9.20 -18.28
N PRO A 49 3.33 10.48 -18.63
CA PRO A 49 4.66 10.86 -19.10
C PRO A 49 5.76 10.54 -18.08
N TYR A 50 5.49 10.82 -16.80
CA TYR A 50 6.44 10.55 -15.71
C TYR A 50 6.66 9.04 -15.51
N VAL A 51 5.57 8.25 -15.55
CA VAL A 51 5.67 6.78 -15.48
C VAL A 51 6.55 6.23 -16.61
N MET A 52 6.31 6.66 -17.85
CA MET A 52 7.04 6.14 -19.01
C MET A 52 8.51 6.60 -19.03
N GLU A 53 8.82 7.79 -18.51
CA GLU A 53 10.19 8.24 -18.32
C GLU A 53 10.99 7.30 -17.39
N HIS A 54 10.33 6.71 -16.39
CA HIS A 54 10.93 5.79 -15.42
C HIS A 54 10.75 4.31 -15.78
N ALA A 55 10.04 3.99 -16.85
CA ALA A 55 9.78 2.63 -17.35
C ALA A 55 10.02 2.54 -18.87
N GLN A 56 11.13 3.11 -19.36
CA GLN A 56 11.40 3.37 -20.78
C GLN A 56 11.35 2.12 -21.68
N GLU A 57 11.69 0.96 -21.14
CA GLU A 57 11.68 -0.32 -21.88
C GLU A 57 10.31 -1.01 -21.87
N MET A 58 9.36 -0.51 -21.08
CA MET A 58 8.04 -1.10 -20.94
C MET A 58 7.11 -0.60 -22.04
N ASP A 59 6.38 -1.52 -22.67
CA ASP A 59 5.29 -1.15 -23.57
C ASP A 59 4.19 -0.41 -22.79
N PRO A 60 3.61 0.68 -23.32
CA PRO A 60 2.57 1.45 -22.63
C PRO A 60 1.37 0.61 -22.16
N ALA A 61 0.92 -0.36 -22.96
CA ALA A 61 -0.21 -1.21 -22.60
C ALA A 61 0.16 -2.22 -21.49
N VAL A 62 1.44 -2.60 -21.38
CA VAL A 62 1.95 -3.39 -20.26
C VAL A 62 2.04 -2.54 -19.00
N ALA A 63 2.45 -1.28 -19.10
CA ALA A 63 2.46 -0.35 -17.98
C ALA A 63 1.05 -0.13 -17.42
N ASP A 64 0.05 0.03 -18.28
CA ASP A 64 -1.36 0.17 -17.86
C ASP A 64 -1.86 -1.06 -17.10
N GLN A 65 -1.54 -2.26 -17.60
CA GLN A 65 -1.89 -3.52 -16.91
C GLN A 65 -1.18 -3.64 -15.56
N HIS A 66 0.10 -3.25 -15.50
CA HIS A 66 0.87 -3.26 -14.27
C HIS A 66 0.28 -2.31 -13.22
N ILE A 67 -0.07 -1.08 -13.63
CA ILE A 67 -0.74 -0.11 -12.76
C ILE A 67 -2.09 -0.67 -12.28
N GLY A 68 -2.92 -1.20 -13.17
CA GLY A 68 -4.22 -1.76 -12.82
C GLY A 68 -4.14 -2.93 -11.83
N LEU A 69 -3.07 -3.73 -11.88
CA LEU A 69 -2.86 -4.84 -10.95
C LEU A 69 -2.48 -4.36 -9.54
N TYR A 70 -1.62 -3.35 -9.44
CA TYR A 70 -1.01 -2.93 -8.16
C TYR A 70 -1.63 -1.66 -7.53
N VAL A 71 -2.31 -0.84 -8.32
CA VAL A 71 -2.94 0.40 -7.88
C VAL A 71 -4.46 0.21 -7.86
N ASN A 72 -4.98 -0.19 -6.70
CA ASN A 72 -6.38 -0.52 -6.49
C ASN A 72 -6.92 0.09 -5.19
N GLU A 73 -8.09 -0.32 -4.74
CA GLU A 73 -8.75 0.23 -3.54
C GLU A 73 -7.86 0.20 -2.29
N PHE A 74 -7.03 -0.84 -2.10
CA PHE A 74 -6.09 -0.93 -0.99
C PHE A 74 -5.00 0.14 -1.03
N THR A 75 -4.66 0.64 -2.22
CA THR A 75 -3.70 1.75 -2.41
C THR A 75 -4.28 3.07 -1.90
N ALA A 76 -5.59 3.30 -2.10
CA ALA A 76 -6.26 4.49 -1.57
C ALA A 76 -6.59 4.36 -0.08
N GLY A 77 -6.79 3.15 0.42
CA GLY A 77 -6.95 2.89 1.84
C GLY A 77 -7.06 1.40 2.13
N LEU A 78 -6.36 0.93 3.16
CA LEU A 78 -6.31 -0.48 3.48
C LEU A 78 -7.66 -1.06 3.93
N GLY A 79 -8.51 -0.25 4.58
CA GLY A 79 -9.74 -0.75 5.19
C GLY A 79 -9.49 -1.85 6.23
N GLU A 80 -10.56 -2.49 6.71
CA GLU A 80 -10.45 -3.55 7.72
C GLU A 80 -9.66 -4.76 7.18
N ASP A 81 -9.95 -5.18 5.95
CA ASP A 81 -9.32 -6.35 5.33
C ASP A 81 -7.82 -6.15 5.06
N GLY A 82 -7.41 -4.96 4.62
CA GLY A 82 -5.99 -4.65 4.41
C GLY A 82 -5.22 -4.63 5.74
N TYR A 83 -5.80 -4.05 6.80
CA TYR A 83 -5.18 -4.13 8.14
C TYR A 83 -5.15 -5.56 8.69
N ALA A 84 -6.20 -6.35 8.46
CA ALA A 84 -6.24 -7.76 8.83
C ALA A 84 -5.17 -8.57 8.09
N ALA A 85 -4.97 -8.30 6.79
CA ALA A 85 -3.92 -8.91 5.99
C ALA A 85 -2.52 -8.61 6.52
N VAL A 86 -2.23 -7.33 6.82
CA VAL A 86 -0.94 -6.91 7.40
C VAL A 86 -0.72 -7.56 8.77
N ARG A 87 -1.73 -7.58 9.64
CA ARG A 87 -1.64 -8.25 10.93
C ARG A 87 -1.40 -9.75 10.76
N GLY A 88 -2.14 -10.41 9.89
CA GLY A 88 -1.99 -11.84 9.60
C GLY A 88 -0.59 -12.20 9.13
N LEU A 89 -0.01 -11.41 8.23
CA LEU A 89 1.36 -11.57 7.75
C LEU A 89 2.37 -11.45 8.89
N LEU A 90 2.30 -10.36 9.66
CA LEU A 90 3.28 -10.09 10.71
C LEU A 90 3.14 -11.04 11.90
N THR A 91 1.92 -11.48 12.24
CA THR A 91 1.69 -12.49 13.28
C THR A 91 2.28 -13.84 12.89
N ARG A 92 2.13 -14.27 11.63
CA ARG A 92 2.76 -15.50 11.14
C ARG A 92 4.29 -15.39 11.15
N ALA A 93 4.83 -14.26 10.68
CA ALA A 93 6.27 -14.01 10.73
C ALA A 93 6.82 -14.00 12.17
N ALA A 94 6.06 -13.48 13.13
CA ALA A 94 6.44 -13.51 14.55
C ALA A 94 6.40 -14.93 15.14
N ALA A 95 5.44 -15.76 14.75
CA ALA A 95 5.37 -17.17 15.15
C ALA A 95 6.59 -17.97 14.66
N GLU A 96 7.13 -17.60 13.49
CA GLU A 96 8.38 -18.15 12.94
C GLU A 96 9.65 -17.47 13.48
N GLY A 97 9.52 -16.51 14.40
CA GLY A 97 10.66 -15.81 15.01
C GLY A 97 11.39 -14.81 14.10
N LEU A 98 10.79 -14.42 12.96
CA LEU A 98 11.40 -13.50 12.00
C LEU A 98 11.29 -12.02 12.43
N VAL A 99 10.25 -11.70 13.19
CA VAL A 99 9.97 -10.35 13.71
C VAL A 99 9.42 -10.42 15.14
N PRO A 100 9.49 -9.33 15.92
CA PRO A 100 8.84 -9.29 17.23
C PRO A 100 7.32 -9.47 17.15
N ALA A 101 6.73 -9.99 18.23
CA ALA A 101 5.28 -10.07 18.35
C ALA A 101 4.62 -8.69 18.31
N LEU A 102 3.47 -8.59 17.64
CA LEU A 102 2.72 -7.33 17.56
C LEU A 102 1.92 -7.08 18.84
N GLY A 103 2.06 -5.86 19.36
CA GLY A 103 1.11 -5.32 20.33
C GLY A 103 -0.27 -5.05 19.71
N PRO A 104 -1.30 -4.82 20.55
CA PRO A 104 -2.66 -4.52 20.09
C PRO A 104 -2.68 -3.30 19.15
N ASP A 105 -1.98 -2.23 19.54
CA ASP A 105 -1.97 -0.94 18.83
C ASP A 105 -0.83 -0.79 17.81
N ALA A 106 -0.13 -1.88 17.48
CA ALA A 106 1.06 -1.82 16.62
C ALA A 106 0.78 -1.19 15.22
N LEU A 107 -0.44 -1.38 14.73
CA LEU A 107 -0.92 -0.86 13.44
C LEU A 107 -1.88 0.33 13.57
N ALA A 108 -2.06 0.86 14.78
CA ALA A 108 -2.91 2.03 14.98
C ALA A 108 -2.31 3.24 14.26
N PHE A 109 -3.09 3.80 13.33
CA PHE A 109 -2.78 5.05 12.67
C PHE A 109 -3.45 6.20 13.44
N PRO A 110 -2.73 7.30 13.73
CA PRO A 110 -3.23 8.43 14.51
C PRO A 110 -4.32 9.24 13.80
#